data_AF-A0A1L9TYR4-F1
#
_entry.id   AF-A0A1L9TYR4-F1
#
_cell.length_a   1.000
_cell.length_b   1.000
_cell.length_c   1.000
_cell.angle_alpha   90.00
_cell.angle_beta   90.00
_cell.angle_gamma   90.00
#
_symmetry.space_group_name_H-M   'P 1'
#
loop_
_entity.id
_entity.type
_entity.pdbx_description
1 polymer ?
#
loop_
_entity_poly.entity_id
_entity_poly.type
_entity_poly.pdbx_seq_one_letter_code
_entity_poly.pdbx_strand_id
1 'polypeptide(L)'
;MRFIPLLTLLPALAVAEEQVPLADRVQGWFNKAKSYLPTATPVIPVAEKVADIPKKVIQEKTVTPFNATNWQSLLEPASTPQDWLVFVTGGNKTCFGRCGRAEKSFNESVPLFAIDPTSPNLGYLDCESNQLLCSAWSAGAPSVWYFKVPQAQGAEERPSTPLHIVYVNSTTVTPETIYKIHSEKKYENRPAYEGAFHPTDGWLAEYGLLVPLGYVIYGFGIIPSWLFMIVISMASRTIM
;
A
#
# COMPACT_ATOMS: atom_id res chain seq x y z
N MET A 1 -40.05 23.41 46.30
CA MET A 1 -38.96 23.79 47.23
C MET A 1 -37.94 22.65 47.21
N ARG A 2 -36.67 22.76 46.82
CA ARG A 2 -35.75 23.89 46.72
C ARG A 2 -34.65 23.59 45.67
N PHE A 3 -34.40 24.60 44.83
CA PHE A 3 -33.12 25.15 44.35
C PHE A 3 -31.98 24.26 43.81
N ILE A 4 -31.80 24.40 42.49
CA ILE A 4 -30.52 24.53 41.80
C ILE A 4 -29.65 25.60 42.49
N PRO A 5 -28.32 25.41 42.53
CA PRO A 5 -27.45 26.52 42.14
C PRO A 5 -26.51 26.15 40.99
N LEU A 6 -26.46 27.10 40.07
CA LEU A 6 -25.59 27.30 38.93
C LEU A 6 -24.22 27.84 39.43
N LEU A 7 -23.17 27.63 38.62
CA LEU A 7 -21.87 28.36 38.60
C LEU A 7 -20.83 28.13 39.71
N THR A 8 -19.78 27.37 39.36
CA THR A 8 -18.35 27.79 39.49
C THR A 8 -17.61 27.27 38.24
N LEU A 9 -17.38 28.13 37.24
CA LEU A 9 -16.12 28.82 36.94
C LEU A 9 -14.94 27.91 36.55
N LEU A 10 -14.56 28.02 35.28
CA LEU A 10 -13.34 27.52 34.62
C LEU A 10 -12.07 27.85 35.43
N PRO A 11 -11.07 26.95 35.41
CA PRO A 11 -10.02 27.05 34.40
C PRO A 11 -9.56 25.67 33.90
N ALA A 12 -9.95 25.31 32.68
CA ALA A 12 -9.25 24.25 31.92
C ALA A 12 -9.37 24.49 30.41
N LEU A 13 -9.30 25.76 30.00
CA LEU A 13 -8.88 26.13 28.65
C LEU A 13 -7.36 26.30 28.70
N ALA A 14 -6.62 25.18 28.82
CA ALA A 14 -5.17 25.19 28.80
C ALA A 14 -4.58 23.90 28.18
N VAL A 15 -5.32 23.26 27.25
CA VAL A 15 -4.78 22.21 26.37
C VAL A 15 -5.28 22.43 24.93
N ALA A 16 -5.17 23.67 24.46
CA ALA A 16 -5.54 24.06 23.10
C ALA A 16 -4.51 25.01 22.49
N GLU A 17 -3.20 24.76 22.63
CA GLU A 17 -2.14 25.50 21.90
C GLU A 17 -0.89 24.65 21.59
N GLU A 18 -1.07 23.39 21.19
CA GLU A 18 -0.04 22.69 20.39
C GLU A 18 -0.67 22.01 19.18
N GLN A 19 -1.63 22.69 18.56
CA GLN A 19 -1.84 22.50 17.12
C GLN A 19 -0.66 23.14 16.41
N VAL A 20 0.47 22.42 16.32
CA VAL A 20 1.44 22.70 15.26
C VAL A 20 0.62 22.72 13.98
N PRO A 21 0.55 23.85 13.25
CA PRO A 21 -0.27 23.95 12.06
C PRO A 21 0.07 22.76 11.17
N LEU A 22 -0.92 21.99 10.70
CA LEU A 22 -0.65 20.93 9.72
C LEU A 22 0.16 21.50 8.55
N ALA A 23 -0.04 22.78 8.22
CA ALA A 23 0.76 23.53 7.28
C ALA A 23 2.27 23.55 7.62
N ASP A 24 2.67 23.76 8.88
CA ASP A 24 4.08 23.81 9.28
C ASP A 24 4.73 22.41 9.32
N ARG A 25 3.97 21.38 9.72
CA ARG A 25 4.43 19.98 9.59
C ARG A 25 4.59 19.57 8.14
N VAL A 26 3.63 19.94 7.29
CA VAL A 26 3.68 19.69 5.85
C VAL A 26 4.82 20.49 5.22
N GLN A 27 5.05 21.75 5.58
CA GLN A 27 6.17 22.57 5.09
C GLN A 27 7.53 22.03 5.53
N GLY A 28 7.69 21.68 6.81
CA GLY A 28 8.92 21.06 7.32
C GLY A 28 9.23 19.74 6.61
N TRP A 29 8.19 18.94 6.33
CA TRP A 29 8.30 17.71 5.57
C TRP A 29 8.52 17.96 4.07
N PHE A 30 7.94 19.01 3.48
CA PHE A 30 8.16 19.41 2.08
C PHE A 30 9.59 19.89 1.86
N ASN A 31 10.16 20.62 2.82
CA ASN A 31 11.56 21.04 2.80
C ASN A 31 12.50 19.83 2.89
N LYS A 32 12.11 18.82 3.69
CA LYS A 32 12.81 17.54 3.77
C LYS A 32 12.68 16.75 2.45
N ALA A 33 11.51 16.70 1.81
CA ALA A 33 11.30 16.09 0.51
C ALA A 33 12.14 16.75 -0.61
N LYS A 34 12.21 18.09 -0.63
CA LYS A 34 13.07 18.86 -1.55
C LYS A 34 14.54 18.47 -1.43
N SER A 35 15.03 18.15 -0.23
CA SER A 35 16.43 17.75 -0.02
C SER A 35 16.79 16.37 -0.61
N TYR A 36 15.80 15.56 -1.00
CA TYR A 36 16.01 14.25 -1.64
C TYR A 36 15.83 14.28 -3.16
N LEU A 37 15.49 15.42 -3.76
CA LEU A 37 15.59 15.60 -5.20
C LEU A 37 17.09 15.57 -5.56
N PRO A 38 17.52 14.81 -6.59
CA PRO A 38 18.92 14.75 -6.96
C PRO A 38 19.42 16.16 -7.31
N THR A 39 20.34 16.65 -6.47
CA THR A 39 21.04 17.91 -6.68
C THR A 39 22.02 17.71 -7.84
N ALA A 40 21.58 18.04 -9.07
CA ALA A 40 22.49 18.29 -10.16
C ALA A 40 23.35 19.51 -9.78
N THR A 41 24.66 19.31 -9.60
CA THR A 41 25.64 20.38 -9.36
C THR A 41 26.38 20.73 -10.66
N PRO A 42 27.02 21.91 -10.80
CA PRO A 42 26.99 23.10 -9.93
C PRO A 42 26.86 24.47 -10.65
N VAL A 43 26.79 25.52 -9.81
CA VAL A 43 27.06 26.96 -10.03
C VAL A 43 25.87 27.86 -10.42
N ILE A 44 25.65 28.89 -9.57
CA ILE A 44 24.96 30.20 -9.72
C ILE A 44 24.05 30.45 -8.48
N PRO A 45 24.15 31.62 -7.81
CA PRO A 45 23.72 31.81 -6.42
C PRO A 45 22.21 31.62 -6.21
N VAL A 46 21.88 30.76 -5.27
CA VAL A 46 20.52 30.42 -4.84
C VAL A 46 20.04 31.49 -3.85
N ALA A 47 19.65 32.65 -4.36
CA ALA A 47 18.83 33.60 -3.60
C ALA A 47 17.61 34.11 -4.39
N GLU A 48 17.50 33.82 -5.69
CA GLU A 48 16.48 34.46 -6.54
C GLU A 48 15.58 33.49 -7.34
N LYS A 49 15.75 32.17 -7.22
CA LYS A 49 14.93 31.18 -7.94
C LYS A 49 13.92 30.41 -7.08
N VAL A 50 13.51 30.97 -5.93
CA VAL A 50 12.45 30.37 -5.10
C VAL A 50 11.05 30.84 -5.54
N ALA A 51 10.95 31.82 -6.44
CA ALA A 51 9.68 32.26 -7.01
C ALA A 51 9.18 31.39 -8.19
N ASP A 52 10.06 30.58 -8.81
CA ASP A 52 9.76 29.77 -10.00
C ASP A 52 9.92 28.27 -9.74
N ILE A 53 9.31 27.74 -8.67
CA ILE A 53 8.87 26.33 -8.74
C ILE A 53 7.58 26.38 -9.56
N PRO A 54 7.60 25.99 -10.85
CA PRO A 54 6.39 26.05 -11.65
C PRO A 54 5.35 25.17 -10.96
N LYS A 55 4.13 25.72 -10.78
CA LYS A 55 2.91 25.02 -10.34
C LYS A 55 2.51 23.82 -11.24
N LYS A 56 3.44 23.31 -12.06
CA LYS A 56 3.27 22.40 -13.19
C LYS A 56 3.79 20.98 -12.91
N VAL A 57 4.37 20.72 -11.74
CA VAL A 57 4.89 19.39 -11.33
C VAL A 57 4.18 18.89 -10.06
N ILE A 58 2.86 19.05 -10.02
CA ILE A 58 2.03 18.28 -9.10
C ILE A 58 1.18 17.40 -10.02
N GLN A 59 1.62 16.16 -10.24
CA GLN A 59 0.72 15.18 -10.84
C GLN A 59 -0.33 14.86 -9.77
N GLU A 60 -1.61 14.98 -10.11
CA GLU A 60 -2.68 14.50 -9.25
C GLU A 60 -2.56 12.98 -9.17
N LYS A 61 -1.85 12.49 -8.15
CA LYS A 61 -1.68 11.05 -7.91
C LYS A 61 -2.86 10.54 -7.13
N THR A 62 -3.79 9.92 -7.85
CA THR A 62 -4.87 9.14 -7.24
C THR A 62 -4.33 7.78 -6.83
N VAL A 63 -4.70 7.33 -5.63
CA VAL A 63 -4.44 5.96 -5.18
C VAL A 63 -5.58 5.06 -5.68
N THR A 64 -5.26 4.11 -6.54
CA THR A 64 -6.24 3.18 -7.11
C THR A 64 -6.51 2.01 -6.16
N PRO A 65 -7.76 1.75 -5.75
CA PRO A 65 -8.08 0.59 -4.95
C PRO A 65 -8.00 -0.68 -5.80
N PHE A 66 -7.27 -1.69 -5.32
CA PHE A 66 -7.21 -3.02 -5.92
C PHE A 66 -8.25 -3.93 -5.27
N ASN A 67 -9.05 -4.59 -6.09
CA ASN A 67 -10.10 -5.50 -5.68
C ASN A 67 -10.19 -6.69 -6.63
N ALA A 68 -10.99 -7.69 -6.26
CA ALA A 68 -11.11 -8.94 -7.03
C ALA A 68 -11.64 -8.75 -8.47
N THR A 69 -12.26 -7.62 -8.80
CA THR A 69 -12.87 -7.37 -10.12
C THR A 69 -12.01 -6.50 -11.04
N ASN A 70 -11.06 -5.73 -10.53
CA ASN A 70 -10.26 -4.78 -11.32
C ASN A 70 -8.77 -5.13 -11.41
N TRP A 71 -8.23 -5.97 -10.53
CA TRP A 71 -6.78 -6.21 -10.48
C TRP A 71 -6.21 -6.75 -11.80
N GLN A 72 -7.00 -7.57 -12.52
CA GLN A 72 -6.61 -8.16 -13.79
C GLN A 72 -6.40 -7.08 -14.85
N SER A 73 -7.38 -6.18 -15.01
CA SER A 73 -7.31 -5.10 -15.99
C SER A 73 -6.27 -4.03 -15.64
N LEU A 74 -5.98 -3.82 -14.35
CA LEU A 74 -4.93 -2.90 -13.91
C LEU A 74 -3.52 -3.42 -14.20
N LEU A 75 -3.33 -4.75 -14.18
CA LEU A 75 -2.03 -5.39 -14.42
C LEU A 75 -1.89 -5.92 -15.84
N GLU A 76 -2.86 -5.72 -16.72
CA GLU A 76 -2.75 -6.09 -18.14
C GLU A 76 -1.64 -5.27 -18.84
N PRO A 77 -0.88 -5.87 -19.78
CA PRO A 77 0.13 -5.16 -20.54
C PRO A 77 -0.51 -3.96 -21.24
N ALA A 78 -0.07 -2.77 -20.86
CA ALA A 78 -0.60 -1.53 -21.39
C ALA A 78 0.09 -1.15 -22.71
N SER A 79 -0.44 -0.15 -23.42
CA SER A 79 0.19 0.38 -24.64
C SER A 79 1.55 1.03 -24.36
N THR A 80 1.77 1.50 -23.14
CA THR A 80 3.05 2.01 -22.63
C THR A 80 3.45 1.21 -21.39
N PRO A 81 4.76 1.00 -21.14
CA PRO A 81 5.19 0.37 -19.89
C PRO A 81 4.77 1.23 -18.69
N GLN A 82 4.27 0.59 -17.64
CA GLN A 82 3.78 1.26 -16.43
C GLN A 82 4.26 0.53 -15.18
N ASP A 83 4.75 1.30 -14.22
CA ASP A 83 5.10 0.77 -12.91
C ASP A 83 3.95 1.00 -11.93
N TRP A 84 3.65 -0.01 -11.12
CA TRP A 84 2.67 0.08 -10.04
C TRP A 84 3.34 -0.19 -8.70
N LEU A 85 3.13 0.72 -7.75
CA LEU A 85 3.45 0.52 -6.34
C LEU A 85 2.15 0.30 -5.58
N VAL A 86 1.87 -0.96 -5.26
CA VAL A 86 0.66 -1.37 -4.54
C VAL A 86 1.00 -1.57 -3.07
N PHE A 87 0.39 -0.78 -2.19
CA PHE A 87 0.49 -0.99 -0.76
C PHE A 87 -0.57 -2.00 -0.32
N VAL A 88 -0.13 -3.09 0.29
CA VAL A 88 -0.98 -4.14 0.84
C VAL A 88 -1.10 -3.95 2.35
N THR A 89 -2.33 -3.72 2.81
CA THR A 89 -2.66 -3.65 4.23
C THR A 89 -3.63 -4.77 4.64
N GLY A 90 -3.71 -5.03 5.94
CA GLY A 90 -4.68 -5.95 6.53
C GLY A 90 -5.63 -5.28 7.51
N GLY A 91 -5.79 -3.95 7.42
CA GLY A 91 -6.69 -3.19 8.27
C GLY A 91 -6.43 -3.43 9.76
N ASN A 92 -7.51 -3.45 10.54
CA ASN A 92 -7.44 -3.70 11.97
C ASN A 92 -7.46 -5.20 12.28
N LYS A 93 -8.27 -5.99 11.56
CA LYS A 93 -8.47 -7.41 11.89
C LYS A 93 -7.38 -8.31 11.29
N THR A 94 -7.20 -8.25 9.97
CA THR A 94 -6.29 -9.15 9.25
C THR A 94 -4.82 -8.91 9.63
N CYS A 95 -4.50 -7.71 10.12
CA CYS A 95 -3.16 -7.33 10.57
C CYS A 95 -3.00 -7.24 12.10
N PHE A 96 -3.91 -7.85 12.88
CA PHE A 96 -3.85 -7.88 14.36
C PHE A 96 -3.70 -6.48 15.01
N GLY A 97 -4.29 -5.45 14.41
CA GLY A 97 -4.23 -4.06 14.85
C GLY A 97 -2.87 -3.37 14.63
N ARG A 98 -1.94 -3.98 13.88
CA ARG A 98 -0.58 -3.45 13.70
C ARG A 98 -0.41 -2.57 12.46
N CYS A 99 -1.31 -2.65 11.49
CA CYS A 99 -1.14 -1.97 10.19
C CYS A 99 -1.46 -0.47 10.21
N GLY A 100 -2.17 0.06 11.21
CA GLY A 100 -2.64 1.45 11.21
C GLY A 100 -1.52 2.50 11.06
N ARG A 101 -0.31 2.24 11.59
CA ARG A 101 0.84 3.14 11.37
C ARG A 101 1.38 3.06 9.95
N ALA A 102 1.41 1.87 9.35
CA ALA A 102 1.87 1.68 7.98
C ALA A 102 0.90 2.32 6.99
N GLU A 103 -0.41 2.16 7.21
CA GLU A 103 -1.47 2.83 6.41
C GLU A 103 -1.34 4.36 6.49
N LYS A 104 -1.19 4.90 7.71
CA LYS A 104 -0.97 6.33 7.90
C LYS A 104 0.27 6.81 7.15
N SER A 105 1.38 6.07 7.27
CA SER A 105 2.64 6.41 6.60
C SER A 105 2.51 6.37 5.07
N PHE A 106 1.75 5.42 4.54
CA PHE A 106 1.48 5.33 3.10
C PHE A 106 0.67 6.53 2.62
N ASN A 107 -0.42 6.89 3.30
CA ASN A 107 -1.25 8.04 2.95
C ASN A 107 -0.46 9.36 3.00
N GLU A 108 0.39 9.53 4.02
CA GLU A 108 1.27 10.69 4.14
C GLU A 108 2.39 10.70 3.08
N SER A 109 2.72 9.55 2.46
CA SER A 109 3.73 9.47 1.40
C SER A 109 3.21 9.84 0.01
N VAL A 110 1.89 9.75 -0.23
CA VAL A 110 1.24 10.11 -1.51
C VAL A 110 1.70 11.47 -2.05
N PRO A 111 1.76 12.56 -1.26
CA PRO A 111 2.28 13.83 -1.76
C PRO A 111 3.76 13.82 -2.20
N LEU A 112 4.62 12.91 -1.69
CA LEU A 112 5.99 12.74 -2.21
C LEU A 112 5.99 12.17 -3.61
N PHE A 113 5.10 11.20 -3.86
CA PHE A 113 4.94 10.63 -5.19
C PHE A 113 4.31 11.65 -6.16
N ALA A 114 3.39 12.49 -5.70
CA ALA A 114 2.75 13.51 -6.52
C ALA A 114 3.71 14.57 -7.11
N ILE A 115 4.80 14.86 -6.40
CA ILE A 115 5.83 15.82 -6.85
C ILE A 115 6.92 15.20 -7.71
N ASP A 116 7.04 13.88 -7.73
CA ASP A 116 8.05 13.16 -8.50
C ASP A 116 7.47 12.73 -9.86
N PRO A 117 8.00 13.26 -11.00
CA PRO A 117 7.51 12.90 -12.32
C PRO A 117 7.84 11.44 -12.71
N THR A 118 8.79 10.80 -12.05
CA THR A 118 9.18 9.40 -12.29
C THR A 118 8.40 8.40 -11.42
N SER A 119 7.52 8.91 -10.55
CA SER A 119 6.75 8.09 -9.62
C SER A 119 5.82 7.09 -10.32
N PRO A 120 5.69 5.87 -9.78
CA PRO A 120 4.80 4.85 -10.31
C PRO A 120 3.34 5.21 -10.06
N ASN A 121 2.44 4.45 -10.66
CA ASN A 121 1.03 4.46 -10.28
C ASN A 121 0.89 3.89 -8.87
N LEU A 122 0.03 4.49 -8.05
CA LEU A 122 -0.16 4.07 -6.67
C LEU A 122 -1.39 3.18 -6.56
N GLY A 123 -1.22 1.99 -6.01
CA GLY A 123 -2.28 1.06 -5.70
C GLY A 123 -2.46 0.88 -4.19
N TYR A 124 -3.68 0.52 -3.80
CA TYR A 124 -4.00 0.18 -2.41
C TYR A 124 -4.84 -1.08 -2.37
N LEU A 125 -4.32 -2.11 -1.72
CA LEU A 125 -5.00 -3.38 -1.50
C LEU A 125 -5.27 -3.53 -0.01
N ASP A 126 -6.54 -3.51 0.37
CA ASP A 126 -6.97 -3.79 1.73
C ASP A 126 -7.47 -5.23 1.84
N CYS A 127 -6.69 -6.06 2.52
CA CYS A 127 -7.00 -7.46 2.79
C CYS A 127 -8.10 -7.66 3.83
N GLU A 128 -8.56 -6.63 4.54
CA GLU A 128 -9.76 -6.74 5.38
C GLU A 128 -11.03 -6.74 4.52
N SER A 129 -11.11 -5.85 3.53
CA SER A 129 -12.23 -5.77 2.58
C SER A 129 -12.11 -6.71 1.37
N ASN A 130 -10.89 -7.07 0.96
CA ASN A 130 -10.60 -7.91 -0.22
C ASN A 130 -9.88 -9.22 0.15
N GLN A 131 -10.42 -9.94 1.14
CA GLN A 131 -9.84 -11.18 1.66
C GLN A 131 -9.61 -12.25 0.58
N LEU A 132 -10.51 -12.36 -0.40
CA LEU A 132 -10.36 -13.28 -1.52
C LEU A 132 -9.11 -12.97 -2.35
N LEU A 133 -8.92 -11.70 -2.74
CA LEU A 133 -7.78 -11.29 -3.56
C LEU A 133 -6.47 -11.51 -2.80
N CYS A 134 -6.43 -11.15 -1.52
CA CYS A 134 -5.26 -11.39 -0.70
C CYS A 134 -4.98 -12.87 -0.47
N SER A 135 -6.01 -13.72 -0.41
CA SER A 135 -5.84 -15.17 -0.34
C SER A 135 -5.30 -15.73 -1.65
N ALA A 136 -5.82 -15.26 -2.80
CA ALA A 136 -5.37 -15.64 -4.13
C ALA A 136 -3.92 -15.22 -4.41
N TRP A 137 -3.48 -14.09 -3.86
CA TRP A 137 -2.10 -13.61 -4.00
C TRP A 137 -1.18 -14.07 -2.88
N SER A 138 -1.72 -14.76 -1.86
CA SER A 138 -0.99 -15.04 -0.62
C SER A 138 -0.32 -13.78 -0.04
N ALA A 139 -1.02 -12.65 -0.12
CA ALA A 139 -0.45 -11.34 0.14
C ALA A 139 -0.37 -11.07 1.65
N GLY A 140 0.86 -10.99 2.17
CA GLY A 140 1.12 -10.68 3.58
C GLY A 140 1.16 -9.17 3.84
N ALA A 141 0.38 -8.70 4.81
CA ALA A 141 0.36 -7.30 5.24
C ALA A 141 1.22 -7.05 6.51
N PRO A 142 1.83 -5.86 6.67
CA PRO A 142 1.93 -4.79 5.67
C PRO A 142 3.12 -5.01 4.71
N SER A 143 2.87 -4.84 3.41
CA SER A 143 3.92 -4.91 2.39
C SER A 143 3.68 -3.94 1.24
N VAL A 144 4.73 -3.65 0.48
CA VAL A 144 4.70 -2.84 -0.73
C VAL A 144 5.12 -3.72 -1.89
N TRP A 145 4.25 -3.83 -2.88
CA TRP A 145 4.43 -4.65 -4.07
C TRP A 145 4.73 -3.72 -5.23
N TYR A 146 5.86 -3.94 -5.90
CA TYR A 146 6.29 -3.14 -7.04
C TYR A 146 6.17 -3.99 -8.30
N PHE A 147 5.18 -3.70 -9.13
CA PHE A 147 4.96 -4.36 -10.42
C PHE A 147 5.56 -3.52 -11.54
N LYS A 148 6.30 -4.18 -12.43
CA LYS A 148 6.78 -3.60 -13.69
C LYS A 148 5.90 -4.14 -14.81
N VAL A 149 4.82 -3.43 -15.15
CA VAL A 149 3.87 -3.85 -16.19
C VAL A 149 4.49 -3.53 -17.57
N PRO A 150 4.81 -4.56 -18.37
CA PRO A 150 5.43 -4.37 -19.67
C PRO A 150 4.44 -3.77 -20.68
N GLN A 151 5.00 -3.24 -21.75
CA GLN A 151 4.21 -2.87 -22.93
C GLN A 151 3.63 -4.13 -23.59
N ALA A 152 2.39 -4.06 -24.05
CA ALA A 152 1.75 -5.11 -24.84
C ALA A 152 2.60 -5.45 -26.09
N GLN A 153 3.09 -6.68 -26.15
CA GLN A 153 3.75 -7.24 -27.32
C GLN A 153 2.71 -8.02 -28.16
N GLY A 154 2.96 -8.13 -29.47
CA GLY A 154 2.01 -8.74 -30.40
C GLY A 154 1.72 -10.22 -30.11
N ALA A 155 0.42 -10.54 -30.04
CA ALA A 155 -0.35 -11.79 -30.19
C ALA A 155 0.15 -13.16 -29.69
N GLU A 156 1.44 -13.45 -29.49
CA GLU A 156 1.87 -14.84 -29.22
C GLU A 156 2.20 -15.13 -27.76
N GLU A 157 2.65 -14.16 -26.96
CA GLU A 157 2.98 -14.42 -25.55
C GLU A 157 2.83 -13.17 -24.68
N ARG A 158 2.26 -13.34 -23.48
CA ARG A 158 2.16 -12.25 -22.51
C ARG A 158 3.57 -11.96 -21.98
N PRO A 159 4.10 -10.73 -22.15
CA PRO A 159 5.39 -10.39 -21.61
C PRO A 159 5.39 -10.50 -20.08
N SER A 160 6.48 -11.01 -19.52
CA SER A 160 6.62 -11.14 -18.06
C SER A 160 6.50 -9.78 -17.38
N THR A 161 5.79 -9.76 -16.26
CA THR A 161 5.52 -8.64 -15.38
C THR A 161 6.28 -8.84 -14.06
N PRO A 162 7.57 -8.42 -13.96
CA PRO A 162 8.34 -8.61 -12.75
C PRO A 162 7.69 -7.95 -11.53
N LEU A 163 7.51 -8.73 -10.46
CA LEU A 163 7.01 -8.28 -9.16
C LEU A 163 8.10 -8.31 -8.12
N HIS A 164 8.32 -7.21 -7.42
CA HIS A 164 9.18 -7.15 -6.24
C HIS A 164 8.34 -6.91 -4.98
N ILE A 165 8.47 -7.79 -3.99
CA ILE A 165 7.73 -7.69 -2.72
C ILE A 165 8.67 -7.16 -1.63
N VAL A 166 8.32 -6.02 -1.07
CA VAL A 166 9.04 -5.38 0.04
C VAL A 166 8.17 -5.36 1.28
N TYR A 167 8.49 -6.19 2.26
CA TYR A 167 7.84 -6.15 3.57
C TYR A 167 8.26 -4.90 4.33
N VAL A 168 7.28 -4.16 4.85
CA VAL A 168 7.54 -2.97 5.65
C VAL A 168 7.31 -3.28 7.13
N ASN A 169 8.09 -2.63 8.00
CA ASN A 169 7.91 -2.81 9.43
C ASN A 169 6.68 -2.03 9.91
N SER A 170 5.71 -2.72 10.49
CA SER A 170 4.44 -2.14 10.92
C SER A 170 4.58 -1.04 11.99
N THR A 171 5.66 -1.02 12.78
CA THR A 171 5.82 -0.07 13.90
C THR A 171 6.81 1.07 13.64
N THR A 172 7.76 0.90 12.72
CA THR A 172 8.82 1.88 12.48
C THR A 172 8.77 2.52 11.10
N VAL A 173 7.90 2.06 10.21
CA VAL A 173 7.75 2.66 8.88
C VAL A 173 7.37 4.14 8.98
N THR A 174 7.94 4.91 8.07
CA THR A 174 7.68 6.34 7.89
C THR A 174 7.32 6.62 6.43
N PRO A 175 6.69 7.77 6.12
CA PRO A 175 6.36 8.14 4.74
C PRO A 175 7.60 8.17 3.83
N GLU A 176 8.73 8.64 4.34
CA GLU A 176 9.97 8.70 3.58
C GLU A 176 10.52 7.31 3.30
N THR A 177 10.33 6.35 4.22
CA THR A 177 10.77 4.97 4.02
C THR A 177 10.02 4.32 2.86
N ILE A 178 8.72 4.59 2.74
CA ILE A 178 7.88 4.09 1.63
C ILE A 178 8.31 4.75 0.32
N TYR A 179 8.48 6.07 0.30
CA TYR A 179 8.95 6.77 -0.89
C TYR A 179 10.33 6.30 -1.37
N LYS A 180 11.25 6.03 -0.44
CA LYS A 180 12.57 5.47 -0.72
C LYS A 180 12.54 4.11 -1.40
N ILE A 181 11.44 3.35 -1.30
CA ILE A 181 11.30 2.10 -2.05
C ILE A 181 11.41 2.38 -3.55
N HIS A 182 10.74 3.42 -4.03
CA HIS A 182 10.81 3.86 -5.42
C HIS A 182 12.07 4.67 -5.72
N SER A 183 12.31 5.76 -4.97
CA SER A 183 13.35 6.73 -5.34
C SER A 183 14.78 6.19 -5.23
N GLU A 184 15.05 5.34 -4.24
CA GLU A 184 16.35 4.64 -4.09
C GLU A 184 16.31 3.23 -4.73
N LYS A 185 15.24 2.88 -5.46
CA LYS A 185 14.99 1.56 -6.08
C LYS A 185 15.24 0.37 -5.13
N LYS A 186 14.88 0.51 -3.84
CA LYS A 186 15.14 -0.54 -2.84
C LYS A 186 14.44 -1.85 -3.14
N TYR A 187 13.40 -1.83 -3.96
CA TYR A 187 12.72 -3.03 -4.42
C TYR A 187 13.66 -3.97 -5.21
N GLU A 188 14.70 -3.44 -5.88
CA GLU A 188 15.67 -4.24 -6.65
C GLU A 188 16.63 -5.03 -5.76
N ASN A 189 16.74 -4.68 -4.47
CA ASN A 189 17.51 -5.47 -3.51
C ASN A 189 16.87 -6.84 -3.22
N ARG A 190 15.63 -7.06 -3.66
CA ARG A 190 14.95 -8.35 -3.61
C ARG A 190 14.79 -8.88 -5.04
N PRO A 191 15.06 -10.17 -5.28
CA PRO A 191 14.80 -10.77 -6.59
C PRO A 191 13.31 -10.65 -6.92
N ALA A 192 12.99 -10.67 -8.22
CA ALA A 192 11.60 -10.76 -8.67
C ALA A 192 10.95 -12.03 -8.10
N TYR A 193 9.68 -11.93 -7.72
CA TYR A 193 8.92 -12.99 -7.11
C TYR A 193 8.39 -13.94 -8.19
N GLU A 194 8.99 -15.12 -8.32
CA GLU A 194 8.58 -16.15 -9.29
C GLU A 194 7.75 -17.26 -8.63
N GLY A 195 7.06 -16.94 -7.53
CA GLY A 195 6.33 -17.93 -6.74
C GLY A 195 5.00 -18.34 -7.37
N ALA A 196 4.41 -19.44 -6.85
CA ALA A 196 3.13 -19.98 -7.30
C ALA A 196 2.01 -18.93 -7.34
N PHE A 197 1.93 -18.09 -6.31
CA PHE A 197 0.89 -17.08 -6.12
C PHE A 197 1.20 -15.75 -6.81
N HIS A 198 2.18 -15.73 -7.72
CA HIS A 198 2.45 -14.52 -8.50
C HIS A 198 1.21 -14.19 -9.36
N PRO A 199 0.67 -12.96 -9.29
CA PRO A 199 -0.66 -12.66 -9.84
C PRO A 199 -0.83 -12.87 -11.35
N THR A 200 0.23 -12.71 -12.13
CA THR A 200 0.17 -12.77 -13.60
C THR A 200 1.02 -13.90 -14.17
N ASP A 201 2.27 -13.99 -13.73
CA ASP A 201 3.27 -14.92 -14.29
C ASP A 201 3.49 -16.19 -13.43
N GLY A 202 2.77 -16.33 -12.32
CA GLY A 202 2.88 -17.53 -11.50
C GLY A 202 2.22 -18.71 -12.20
N TRP A 203 2.72 -19.93 -12.00
CA TRP A 203 2.11 -21.11 -12.61
C TRP A 203 0.62 -21.25 -12.26
N LEU A 204 0.17 -20.82 -11.07
CA LEU A 204 -1.27 -20.80 -10.75
C LEU A 204 -2.06 -19.82 -11.61
N ALA A 205 -1.48 -18.69 -11.98
CA ALA A 205 -2.09 -17.72 -12.86
C ALA A 205 -2.14 -18.25 -14.31
N GLU A 206 -1.07 -18.88 -14.79
CA GLU A 206 -0.99 -19.49 -16.13
C GLU A 206 -2.06 -20.56 -16.34
N TYR A 207 -2.29 -21.42 -15.35
CA TYR A 207 -3.34 -22.46 -15.40
C TYR A 207 -4.74 -21.95 -15.01
N GLY A 208 -4.92 -20.65 -14.71
CA GLY A 208 -6.19 -20.09 -14.25
C GLY A 208 -6.67 -20.60 -12.89
N LEU A 209 -5.77 -21.19 -12.10
CA LEU A 209 -6.04 -21.78 -10.78
C LEU A 209 -5.91 -20.77 -9.63
N LEU A 210 -5.30 -19.60 -9.86
CA LEU A 210 -5.05 -18.59 -8.84
C LEU A 210 -6.34 -18.16 -8.10
N VAL A 211 -7.39 -17.79 -8.84
CA VAL A 211 -8.66 -17.34 -8.26
C VAL A 211 -9.43 -18.51 -7.61
N PRO A 212 -9.62 -19.67 -8.27
CA PRO A 212 -10.22 -20.85 -7.62
C PRO A 212 -9.52 -21.25 -6.32
N LEU A 213 -8.18 -21.31 -6.32
CA LEU A 213 -7.41 -21.64 -5.12
C LEU A 213 -7.56 -20.54 -4.06
N GLY A 214 -7.62 -19.27 -4.46
CA GLY A 214 -7.94 -18.16 -3.58
C GLY A 214 -9.26 -18.35 -2.84
N TYR A 215 -10.32 -18.81 -3.52
CA TYR A 215 -11.60 -19.15 -2.88
C TYR A 215 -11.47 -20.30 -1.89
N VAL A 216 -10.68 -21.33 -2.21
CA VAL A 216 -10.41 -22.44 -1.29
C VAL A 216 -9.68 -21.95 -0.04
N ILE A 217 -8.56 -21.24 -0.20
CA ILE A 217 -7.77 -20.70 0.92
C ILE A 217 -8.61 -19.77 1.79
N TYR A 218 -9.36 -18.87 1.16
CA TYR A 218 -10.30 -17.99 1.86
C TYR A 218 -11.36 -18.80 2.64
N GLY A 219 -11.96 -19.80 2.00
CA GLY A 219 -12.95 -20.69 2.61
C GLY A 219 -12.41 -21.42 3.83
N PHE A 220 -11.18 -21.95 3.77
CA PHE A 220 -10.51 -22.55 4.92
C PHE A 220 -10.19 -21.52 6.01
N GLY A 221 -9.84 -20.28 5.64
CA GLY A 221 -9.52 -19.21 6.57
C GLY A 221 -10.71 -18.67 7.37
N ILE A 222 -11.93 -18.74 6.82
CA ILE A 222 -13.15 -18.33 7.52
C ILE A 222 -13.73 -19.42 8.43
N ILE A 223 -13.29 -20.68 8.27
CA ILE A 223 -13.76 -21.78 9.10
C ILE A 223 -13.10 -21.69 10.48
N PRO A 224 -13.87 -21.53 11.57
CA PRO A 224 -13.30 -21.54 12.90
C PRO A 224 -12.63 -22.88 13.23
N SER A 225 -11.53 -22.86 13.96
CA SER A 225 -10.79 -24.08 14.36
C SER A 225 -11.67 -25.10 15.10
N TRP A 226 -12.64 -24.64 15.88
CA TRP A 226 -13.59 -25.52 16.59
C TRP A 226 -14.50 -26.32 15.65
N LEU A 227 -14.83 -25.79 14.47
CA LEU A 227 -15.71 -26.48 13.53
C LEU A 227 -15.02 -27.70 12.92
N PHE A 228 -13.72 -27.60 12.61
CA PHE A 228 -12.93 -28.76 12.17
C PHE A 228 -12.92 -29.87 13.23
N MET A 229 -12.79 -29.50 14.51
CA MET A 229 -12.83 -30.48 15.61
C MET A 229 -14.18 -31.20 15.69
N ILE A 230 -15.29 -30.50 15.45
CA ILE A 230 -16.63 -31.11 15.39
C ILE A 230 -16.74 -32.05 14.19
N VAL A 231 -16.31 -31.62 13.00
CA VAL A 231 -16.37 -32.44 11.78
C VAL A 231 -15.59 -33.74 11.94
N ILE A 232 -14.35 -33.68 12.45
CA ILE A 232 -13.52 -34.86 12.72
C ILE A 232 -14.20 -35.75 13.77
N SER A 233 -14.78 -35.15 14.82
CA SER A 233 -15.49 -35.90 15.86
C SER A 233 -16.70 -36.66 15.31
N MET A 234 -17.52 -36.03 14.45
CA MET A 234 -18.68 -36.69 13.84
C MET A 234 -18.27 -37.73 12.80
N ALA A 235 -17.27 -37.45 11.96
CA ALA A 235 -16.76 -38.41 10.99
C ALA A 235 -16.20 -39.66 11.67
N SER A 236 -15.43 -39.51 12.76
CA SER A 236 -14.88 -40.64 13.52
C SER A 236 -15.99 -41.53 14.10
N ARG A 237 -17.08 -40.94 14.59
CA ARG A 237 -18.25 -41.66 15.13
C ARG A 237 -19.11 -42.35 14.08
N THR A 238 -18.94 -42.00 12.81
CA THR A 238 -19.70 -42.59 11.69
C THR A 238 -18.94 -43.75 11.03
N ILE A 239 -17.60 -43.78 11.19
CA ILE A 239 -16.71 -44.80 10.61
C ILE A 239 -16.43 -45.93 11.63
N MET A 240 -16.61 -45.68 12.93
CA MET A 240 -16.71 -46.71 13.98
C MET A 240 -18.12 -47.30 14.02
#